data_AF-A0A9D8FTZ2-F1
#
_entry.id   AF-A0A9D8FTZ2-F1
#
_cell.length_a   1.000
_cell.length_b   1.000
_cell.length_c   1.000
_cell.angle_alpha   90.00
_cell.angle_beta   90.00
_cell.angle_gamma   90.00
#
_symmetry.space_group_name_H-M   'P 1'
#
loop_
_entity.id
_entity.type
_entity.pdbx_description
1 polymer ?
#
loop_
_entity_poly.entity_id
_entity_poly.type
_entity_poly.pdbx_seq_one_letter_code
_entity_poly.pdbx_strand_id
1 'polypeptide(L)'
;MDERRLRSLLDRFPDLHILVVGDYFLDRYLIIDRELGEISLETGLEAYQVVDVRCSPGAAGTVTSSLRALDIQVSALGIIGDDGMGYELLRGLR
;
A
#
# COMPACT_ATOMS: atom_id res chain seq x y z
N MET A 1 -1.33 3.60 30.15
CA MET A 1 -2.61 4.22 29.75
C MET A 1 -3.71 3.32 30.26
N ASP A 2 -4.70 3.85 30.97
CA ASP A 2 -5.83 3.04 31.43
C ASP A 2 -6.84 2.78 30.29
N GLU A 3 -7.63 1.73 30.42
CA GLU A 3 -8.59 1.28 29.39
C GLU A 3 -9.65 2.33 29.09
N ARG A 4 -10.10 3.09 30.09
CA ARG A 4 -11.14 4.11 29.91
C ARG A 4 -10.65 5.24 29.03
N ARG A 5 -9.41 5.67 29.22
CA ARG A 5 -8.78 6.71 28.40
C ARG A 5 -8.55 6.22 26.96
N LEU A 6 -8.20 4.95 26.77
CA LEU A 6 -8.07 4.40 25.43
C LEU A 6 -9.42 4.39 24.70
N ARG A 7 -10.47 3.84 25.33
CA ARG A 7 -11.82 3.82 24.75
C ARG A 7 -12.31 5.22 24.37
N SER A 8 -12.15 6.19 25.27
CA SER A 8 -12.58 7.57 25.00
C SER A 8 -11.82 8.25 23.85
N LEU A 9 -10.61 7.80 23.52
CA LEU A 9 -9.89 8.28 22.34
C LEU A 9 -10.39 7.60 21.07
N LEU A 10 -10.55 6.28 21.09
CA LEU A 10 -11.01 5.50 19.93
C LEU A 10 -12.44 5.85 19.54
N ASP A 11 -13.32 6.10 20.51
CA ASP A 11 -14.73 6.48 20.26
C ASP A 11 -14.87 7.77 19.44
N ARG A 12 -13.82 8.60 19.40
CA ARG A 12 -13.81 9.86 18.64
C ARG A 12 -13.34 9.71 17.21
N PHE A 13 -12.71 8.59 16.85
CA PHE A 13 -12.07 8.40 15.55
C PHE A 13 -13.06 8.45 14.36
N PRO A 14 -14.27 7.88 14.44
CA PRO A 14 -15.23 7.97 13.34
C PRO A 14 -15.68 9.41 13.00
N ASP A 15 -15.57 10.33 13.97
CA ASP A 15 -15.92 11.75 13.79
C ASP A 15 -14.77 12.59 13.22
N LEU A 16 -13.57 12.01 13.09
CA LEU A 16 -12.41 12.70 12.53
C LEU A 16 -12.39 12.57 11.01
N HIS A 17 -12.07 13.68 10.35
CA HIS A 17 -11.70 13.70 8.94
C HIS A 17 -10.28 14.22 8.81
N ILE A 18 -9.38 13.38 8.28
CA ILE A 18 -7.96 13.69 8.13
C ILE A 18 -7.60 13.78 6.65
N LEU A 19 -6.95 14.87 6.26
CA LEU A 19 -6.30 14.98 4.95
C LEU A 19 -4.83 14.54 5.08
N VAL A 20 -4.46 13.50 4.36
CA VAL A 20 -3.06 13.09 4.21
C VAL A 20 -2.53 13.71 2.93
N VAL A 21 -1.52 14.57 3.05
CA VAL A 21 -0.82 15.19 1.92
C VAL A 21 0.61 14.68 1.89
N GLY A 22 1.07 14.19 0.74
CA GLY A 22 2.45 13.76 0.59
C GLY A 22 2.66 12.84 -0.59
N ASP A 23 3.78 12.13 -0.55
CA ASP A 23 4.19 11.22 -1.59
C ASP A 23 3.56 9.83 -1.39
N TYR A 24 2.85 9.36 -2.41
CA TYR A 24 2.20 8.05 -2.42
C TYR A 24 2.98 7.10 -3.32
N PHE A 25 3.46 6.01 -2.75
CA PHE A 25 4.23 5.00 -3.47
C PHE A 25 3.38 3.75 -3.69
N LEU A 26 3.76 2.93 -4.66
CA LEU A 26 3.19 1.59 -4.83
C LEU A 26 4.25 0.55 -4.46
N ASP A 27 4.07 -0.09 -3.31
CA ASP A 27 4.88 -1.22 -2.91
C ASP A 27 4.41 -2.46 -3.68
N ARG A 28 5.24 -2.92 -4.63
CA ARG A 28 4.94 -4.05 -5.50
C ARG A 28 5.83 -5.24 -5.16
N TYR A 29 5.21 -6.26 -4.58
CA TYR A 29 5.86 -7.51 -4.20
C TYR A 29 5.67 -8.53 -5.31
N LEU A 30 6.79 -9.01 -5.86
CA LEU A 30 6.81 -10.10 -6.83
C LEU A 30 7.08 -11.38 -6.08
N ILE A 31 6.11 -12.29 -6.10
CA ILE A 31 6.27 -13.60 -5.49
C ILE A 31 6.94 -14.50 -6.52
N ILE A 32 8.16 -14.93 -6.20
CA ILE A 32 9.01 -15.73 -7.08
C ILE A 32 9.01 -17.16 -6.58
N ASP A 33 8.75 -18.10 -7.48
CA ASP A 33 9.02 -19.51 -7.24
C ASP A 33 10.40 -19.86 -7.81
N ARG A 34 11.32 -20.29 -6.92
CA ARG A 34 12.69 -20.63 -7.32
C ARG A 34 12.78 -21.98 -8.04
N GLU A 35 11.81 -22.87 -7.84
CA GLU A 35 11.82 -24.17 -8.54
C GLU A 35 11.54 -24.02 -10.04
N LEU A 36 10.90 -22.90 -10.43
CA LEU A 36 10.60 -22.57 -11.82
C LEU A 36 11.71 -21.75 -12.51
N GLY A 37 12.85 -21.53 -11.85
CA GLY A 37 13.96 -20.75 -12.41
C GLY A 37 14.54 -21.37 -13.68
N GLU A 38 14.80 -20.54 -14.69
CA GLU A 38 15.39 -20.96 -15.97
C GLU A 38 16.63 -20.13 -16.30
N ILE A 39 17.56 -20.65 -17.10
CA ILE A 39 18.71 -19.86 -17.56
C ILE A 39 18.33 -19.10 -18.84
N SER A 40 18.45 -17.77 -18.82
CA SER A 40 18.24 -16.93 -20.00
C SER A 40 19.25 -17.28 -21.10
N LEU A 41 18.75 -17.52 -22.30
CA LEU A 41 19.58 -17.80 -23.47
C LEU A 41 20.39 -16.57 -23.93
N GLU A 42 19.87 -15.37 -23.68
CA GLU A 42 20.46 -14.09 -24.10
C GLU A 42 21.57 -13.63 -23.17
N THR A 43 21.42 -13.85 -21.86
CA THR A 43 22.30 -13.28 -20.83
C THR A 43 23.08 -14.32 -20.04
N GLY A 44 22.65 -15.59 -20.04
CA GLY A 44 23.21 -16.65 -19.20
C GLY A 44 22.89 -16.51 -17.71
N LEU A 45 22.05 -15.54 -17.31
CA LEU A 45 21.60 -15.33 -15.93
C LEU A 45 20.30 -16.10 -15.65
N GLU A 46 20.04 -16.36 -14.37
CA GLU A 46 18.77 -16.96 -13.92
C GLU A 46 17.60 -15.98 -14.15
N ALA A 47 16.61 -16.43 -14.90
CA ALA A 47 15.32 -15.78 -15.06
C ALA A 47 14.37 -16.25 -13.96
N TYR A 48 14.02 -15.33 -13.07
CA TYR A 48 13.10 -15.58 -11.95
C TYR A 48 11.64 -15.51 -12.42
N GLN A 49 10.90 -16.61 -12.22
CA GLN A 49 9.49 -16.68 -12.60
C GLN A 49 8.60 -16.10 -11.49
N VAL A 50 7.84 -15.06 -11.85
CA VAL A 50 6.86 -14.44 -10.95
C VAL A 50 5.54 -15.19 -11.04
N VAL A 51 5.09 -15.75 -9.92
CA VAL A 51 3.85 -16.55 -9.84
C VAL A 51 2.66 -15.78 -9.27
N ASP A 52 2.92 -14.69 -8.56
CA ASP A 52 1.91 -13.79 -8.01
C ASP A 52 2.48 -12.38 -7.84
N VAL A 53 1.60 -11.38 -7.84
CA VAL A 53 1.96 -9.97 -7.66
C VAL A 53 1.03 -9.37 -6.62
N ARG A 54 1.62 -8.81 -5.57
CA ARG A 54 0.86 -8.10 -4.53
C ARG A 54 1.23 -6.63 -4.54
N CYS A 55 0.23 -5.78 -4.58
CA CYS A 55 0.38 -4.34 -4.60
C CYS A 55 -0.20 -3.75 -3.31
N SER A 56 0.51 -2.81 -2.70
CA SER A 56 0.04 -2.05 -1.53
C SER A 56 0.45 -0.58 -1.63
N PRO A 57 -0.39 0.38 -1.19
CA PRO A 57 0.04 1.76 -1.05
C PRO A 57 1.15 1.91 0.00
N GLY A 58 2.27 2.52 -0.40
CA GLY A 58 3.43 2.83 0.42
C GLY A 58 3.52 4.31 0.80
N ALA A 59 4.44 4.65 1.70
CA ALA A 59 4.68 6.01 2.19
C ALA A 59 3.39 6.67 2.74
N ALA A 60 2.90 7.77 2.15
CA ALA A 60 1.63 8.38 2.55
C ALA A 60 0.44 7.42 2.41
N GLY A 61 0.56 6.42 1.53
CA GLY A 61 -0.40 5.33 1.39
C GLY A 61 -0.51 4.48 2.65
N THR A 62 0.62 4.11 3.28
CA THR A 62 0.64 3.33 4.52
C THR A 62 -0.03 4.08 5.68
N VAL A 63 0.19 5.41 5.76
CA VAL A 63 -0.48 6.27 6.74
C VAL A 63 -1.98 6.29 6.49
N THR A 64 -2.39 6.47 5.23
CA THR A 64 -3.80 6.46 4.82
C THR A 64 -4.48 5.15 5.19
N SER A 65 -3.88 4.00 4.86
CA SER A 65 -4.40 2.68 5.18
C SER A 65 -4.51 2.45 6.69
N SER A 66 -3.52 2.91 7.47
CA SER A 66 -3.53 2.78 8.93
C SER A 66 -4.65 3.60 9.58
N LEU A 67 -4.88 4.84 9.11
CA LEU A 67 -5.98 5.68 9.58
C LEU A 67 -7.34 5.10 9.19
N ARG A 68 -7.49 4.60 7.96
CA ARG A 68 -8.72 3.92 7.50
C ARG A 68 -9.03 2.67 8.31
N ALA A 69 -8.02 1.89 8.68
CA ALA A 69 -8.17 0.69 9.54
C ALA A 69 -8.62 1.02 10.97
N LEU A 70 -8.51 2.29 11.38
CA LEU A 70 -9.00 2.82 12.66
C LEU A 70 -10.39 3.49 12.51
N ASP A 71 -11.10 3.22 11.42
CA ASP A 71 -12.42 3.77 11.08
C ASP A 71 -12.47 5.30 10.92
N ILE A 72 -11.31 5.94 10.74
CA ILE A 72 -11.22 7.39 10.49
C ILE A 72 -11.61 7.68 9.03
N GLN A 73 -12.27 8.81 8.80
CA GLN A 73 -12.49 9.32 7.45
C GLN A 73 -11.19 9.96 6.94
N VAL A 74 -10.73 9.56 5.76
CA VAL A 74 -9.43 10.01 5.24
C VAL A 74 -9.58 10.49 3.80
N SER A 75 -9.08 11.69 3.53
CA SER A 75 -8.83 12.18 2.17
C SER A 75 -7.34 12.05 1.87
N ALA A 76 -7.00 11.56 0.68
CA ALA A 76 -5.63 11.48 0.20
C ALA A 76 -5.39 12.55 -0.86
N LEU A 77 -4.29 13.30 -0.75
CA LEU A 77 -3.85 14.28 -1.73
C LEU A 77 -2.37 14.07 -2.05
N GLY A 78 -2.11 13.70 -3.29
CA GLY A 78 -0.75 13.51 -3.81
C GLY A 78 -0.77 13.52 -5.33
N ILE A 79 0.41 13.31 -5.92
CA ILE A 79 0.59 13.20 -7.36
C ILE A 79 0.77 11.71 -7.69
N ILE A 80 0.06 11.25 -8.71
CA ILE A 80 0.22 9.91 -9.28
C ILE A 80 0.54 10.02 -10.78
N GLY A 81 1.20 9.00 -11.33
CA GLY A 81 1.40 8.89 -12.77
C GLY A 81 0.10 8.52 -13.49
N ASP A 82 -0.01 8.92 -14.75
CA ASP A 82 -1.03 8.39 -15.68
C ASP A 82 -0.49 7.11 -16.34
N ASP A 83 -0.31 6.08 -15.52
CA ASP A 83 0.25 4.79 -15.92
C ASP A 83 -0.33 3.65 -15.07
N GLY A 84 -0.01 2.42 -15.46
CA GLY A 84 -0.52 1.23 -14.77
C GLY A 84 -0.22 1.21 -13.26
N MET A 85 0.91 1.77 -12.82
CA MET A 85 1.28 1.81 -11.41
C MET A 85 0.48 2.88 -10.66
N GLY A 86 0.23 4.03 -11.28
CA GLY A 86 -0.68 5.05 -10.75
C GLY A 86 -2.11 4.53 -10.59
N TYR A 87 -2.61 3.75 -11.55
CA TYR A 87 -3.93 3.12 -11.47
C TYR A 87 -4.00 2.04 -10.37
N GLU A 88 -2.98 1.19 -10.24
CA GLU A 88 -2.91 0.19 -9.16
C GLU A 88 -2.80 0.84 -7.77
N LEU A 89 -2.03 1.93 -7.64
CA LEU A 89 -1.97 2.73 -6.43
C LEU A 89 -3.34 3.32 -6.07
N LEU A 90 -4.04 3.91 -7.04
CA LEU A 90 -5.39 4.45 -6.83
C LEU A 90 -6.38 3.35 -6.41
N ARG A 91 -6.26 2.15 -6.97
CA ARG A 91 -7.07 0.99 -6.55
C ARG A 91 -6.79 0.59 -5.10
N GLY A 92 -5.53 0.61 -4.67
CA GLY A 92 -5.15 0.28 -3.29
C GLY A 92 -5.55 1.34 -2.25
N LEU A 93 -5.79 2.57 -2.68
CA LEU A 93 -6.22 3.69 -1.82
C LEU A 93 -7.76 3.84 -1.71
N ARG A 94 -8.52 3.05 -2.47
CA ARG A 94 -9.99 3.00 -2.39
C ARG A 94 -10.45 2.01 -1.35
#